data_AF-A0A8J8ENK8-F1
#
_entry.id   AF-A0A8J8ENK8-F1
#
_cell.length_a   1.000
_cell.length_b   1.000
_cell.length_c   1.000
_cell.angle_alpha   90.00
_cell.angle_beta   90.00
_cell.angle_gamma   90.00
#
_symmetry.space_group_name_H-M   'P 1'
#
loop_
_entity.id
_entity.type
_entity.pdbx_description
1 polymer ?
#
loop_
_entity_poly.entity_id
_entity_poly.type
_entity_poly.pdbx_seq_one_letter_code
_entity_poly.pdbx_strand_id
1 'polypeptide(L)'
;MSLEDFLYNIGEAVDSGIHKLIEFINPSPSEEPPTFRYLTRLIKKDLTTHEFLSLKLQIAFLIYLLTNLAVLFLKLNPLWLAVIALIYFLYLRYLLTRNREFFIEPEPYRFFYYFISLISFGAFLGYSFIRRIATSIYYYYGYLVLVFIAVMAFRWYFKTKYGRDWTYGVVEEIRGDIVKVFVHDDISANVKPGRYWVDAVDDLEVGRVVKLIVEDRRLRGAVPTKIIEVYLSSQTSTEPKEESE
;
A
#
# COMPACT_ATOMS: atom_id res chain seq x y z
N MET A 1 23.07 42.75 -6.34
CA MET A 1 22.06 41.91 -7.00
C MET A 1 21.21 42.82 -7.86
N SER A 2 21.19 42.62 -9.17
CA SER A 2 20.36 43.44 -10.06
C SER A 2 18.89 43.00 -9.96
N LEU A 3 17.95 43.91 -10.22
CA LEU A 3 16.51 43.59 -10.25
C LEU A 3 16.18 42.50 -11.30
N GLU A 4 16.96 42.45 -12.37
CA GLU A 4 16.83 41.46 -13.45
C GLU A 4 17.20 40.05 -12.96
N ASP A 5 18.30 39.90 -12.22
CA ASP A 5 18.69 38.61 -11.61
C ASP A 5 17.62 38.10 -10.62
N PHE A 6 17.00 39.02 -9.87
CA PHE A 6 15.96 38.67 -8.91
C PHE A 6 14.67 38.19 -9.61
N LEU A 7 14.24 38.90 -10.66
CA LEU A 7 13.07 38.51 -11.45
C LEU A 7 13.30 37.20 -12.22
N TYR A 8 14.50 37.00 -12.75
CA TYR A 8 14.88 35.75 -13.42
C TYR A 8 14.84 34.55 -12.46
N ASN A 9 15.43 34.68 -11.26
CA ASN A 9 15.39 33.64 -10.24
C ASN A 9 13.96 33.33 -9.76
N ILE A 10 13.08 34.34 -9.68
CA ILE A 10 11.66 34.12 -9.39
C ILE A 10 10.98 33.35 -10.54
N GLY A 11 11.25 33.75 -11.78
CA GLY A 11 10.74 33.06 -12.97
C GLY A 11 11.13 31.58 -13.00
N GLU A 12 12.42 31.28 -12.78
CA GLU A 12 12.94 29.91 -12.75
C GLU A 12 12.36 29.10 -11.58
N ALA A 13 12.18 29.71 -10.40
CA ALA A 13 11.55 29.06 -9.25
C ALA A 13 10.07 28.75 -9.49
N VAL A 14 9.33 29.65 -10.13
CA VAL A 14 7.93 29.46 -10.49
C VAL A 14 7.80 28.35 -11.54
N ASP A 15 8.65 28.36 -12.57
CA ASP A 15 8.64 27.36 -13.63
C ASP A 15 8.99 25.95 -13.09
N SER A 16 10.03 25.85 -12.26
CA SER A 16 10.36 24.61 -11.54
C SER A 16 9.22 24.13 -10.64
N GLY A 17 8.51 25.06 -9.98
CA GLY A 17 7.34 24.77 -9.16
C GLY A 17 6.17 24.23 -9.99
N ILE A 18 5.88 24.84 -11.14
CA ILE A 18 4.83 24.42 -12.07
C ILE A 18 5.15 23.04 -12.63
N HIS A 19 6.39 22.78 -13.07
CA HIS A 19 6.80 21.47 -13.56
C HIS A 19 6.61 20.37 -12.50
N LYS A 20 6.99 20.63 -11.24
CA LYS A 20 6.78 19.70 -10.13
C LYS A 20 5.29 19.48 -9.84
N LEU A 21 4.45 20.51 -9.95
CA LEU A 21 3.00 20.38 -9.79
C LEU A 21 2.38 19.55 -10.91
N ILE A 22 2.79 19.76 -12.16
CA ILE A 22 2.34 18.97 -13.31
C ILE A 22 2.75 17.51 -13.14
N GLU A 23 4.00 17.24 -12.75
CA GLU A 23 4.48 15.89 -12.46
C GLU A 23 3.75 15.24 -11.28
N PHE A 24 3.38 16.02 -10.26
CA PHE A 24 2.58 15.52 -9.14
C PHE A 24 1.15 15.12 -9.56
N ILE A 25 0.52 15.91 -10.43
CA ILE A 25 -0.84 15.66 -10.92
C ILE A 25 -0.84 14.52 -11.96
N ASN A 26 0.19 14.48 -12.81
CA ASN A 26 0.37 13.48 -13.85
C ASN A 26 1.71 12.75 -13.72
N PRO A 27 1.84 11.86 -12.71
CA PRO A 27 3.08 11.14 -12.44
C PRO A 27 3.40 10.15 -13.56
N SER A 28 4.67 10.09 -13.95
CA SER A 28 5.26 8.98 -14.72
C SER A 28 5.95 7.98 -13.78
N PRO A 29 6.07 6.69 -14.15
CA PRO A 29 6.91 5.73 -13.42
C PRO A 29 8.36 6.22 -13.28
N SER A 30 8.97 5.95 -12.13
CA SER A 30 10.36 6.25 -11.82
C SER A 30 11.23 5.04 -12.12
N GLU A 31 12.36 5.24 -12.80
CA GLU A 31 13.38 4.19 -12.94
C GLU A 31 14.23 4.04 -11.66
N GLU A 32 14.36 5.11 -10.88
CA GLU A 32 15.13 5.09 -9.63
C GLU A 32 14.25 4.78 -8.40
N PRO A 33 14.76 3.97 -7.45
CA PRO A 33 14.04 3.67 -6.23
C PRO A 33 13.88 4.92 -5.34
N PRO A 34 12.72 5.09 -4.71
CA PRO A 34 12.48 6.20 -3.80
C PRO A 34 13.45 6.20 -2.62
N THR A 35 13.94 7.38 -2.24
CA THR A 35 14.82 7.53 -1.07
C THR A 35 14.01 7.71 0.22
N PHE A 36 14.32 6.92 1.25
CA PHE A 36 13.54 6.85 2.50
C PHE A 36 14.25 7.44 3.72
N ARG A 37 15.07 8.49 3.54
CA ARG A 37 15.98 9.03 4.59
C ARG A 37 15.38 9.17 5.99
N TYR A 38 14.15 9.66 6.11
CA TYR A 38 13.49 9.84 7.42
C TYR A 38 12.92 8.53 7.98
N LEU A 39 12.29 7.71 7.13
CA LEU A 39 11.72 6.42 7.52
C LEU A 39 12.81 5.42 7.94
N THR A 40 13.92 5.36 7.20
CA THR A 40 15.08 4.52 7.53
C THR A 40 15.73 4.93 8.85
N ARG A 41 15.71 6.22 9.23
CA ARG A 41 16.21 6.68 10.54
C ARG A 41 15.30 6.28 11.69
N LEU A 42 13.98 6.27 11.47
CA LEU A 42 13.00 5.91 12.49
C LEU A 42 12.90 4.39 12.67
N ILE A 43 13.08 3.64 11.58
CA ILE A 43 12.89 2.19 11.56
C ILE A 43 14.26 1.52 11.52
N LYS A 44 14.65 0.94 12.65
CA LYS A 44 15.92 0.19 12.80
C LYS A 44 15.92 -1.19 12.13
N LYS A 45 14.83 -1.57 11.45
CA LYS A 45 14.73 -2.85 10.73
C LYS A 45 15.21 -2.66 9.30
N ASP A 46 15.90 -3.67 8.80
CA ASP A 46 16.23 -3.77 7.38
C ASP A 46 14.93 -4.07 6.62
N LEU A 47 14.45 -3.06 5.88
CA LEU A 47 13.22 -3.13 5.10
C LEU A 47 13.58 -2.91 3.63
N THR A 48 12.91 -3.66 2.77
CA THR A 48 13.03 -3.56 1.33
C THR A 48 12.29 -2.32 0.80
N THR A 49 12.59 -1.90 -0.43
CA THR A 49 11.93 -0.76 -1.09
C THR A 49 10.41 -0.93 -1.10
N HIS A 50 9.94 -2.14 -1.44
CA HIS A 50 8.53 -2.52 -1.41
C HIS A 50 7.89 -2.33 -0.02
N GLU A 51 8.56 -2.77 1.03
CA GLU A 51 8.07 -2.64 2.41
C GLU A 51 8.01 -1.19 2.87
N PHE A 52 8.99 -0.36 2.51
CA PHE A 52 8.94 1.07 2.78
C PHE A 52 7.80 1.75 2.02
N LEU A 53 7.51 1.34 0.79
CA LEU A 53 6.37 1.83 0.01
C LEU A 53 5.03 1.42 0.64
N SER A 54 4.88 0.15 0.99
CA SER A 54 3.70 -0.37 1.71
C SER A 54 3.48 0.41 3.01
N LEU A 55 4.54 0.62 3.79
CA LEU A 55 4.47 1.42 5.02
C LEU A 55 4.09 2.88 4.76
N LYS A 56 4.64 3.51 3.72
CA LYS A 56 4.31 4.89 3.34
C LYS A 56 2.84 5.01 2.96
N LEU A 57 2.28 4.03 2.24
CA LEU A 57 0.85 3.95 1.96
C LEU A 57 0.01 3.83 3.25
N GLN A 58 0.42 2.97 4.19
CA GLN A 58 -0.26 2.79 5.48
C GLN A 58 -0.24 4.09 6.32
N ILE A 59 0.91 4.76 6.41
CA ILE A 59 1.06 6.02 7.13
C ILE A 59 0.21 7.12 6.47
N ALA A 60 0.25 7.23 5.14
CA ALA A 60 -0.54 8.20 4.41
C ALA A 60 -2.04 7.98 4.65
N PHE A 61 -2.50 6.73 4.60
CA PHE A 61 -3.88 6.37 4.90
C PHE A 61 -4.26 6.68 6.36
N LEU A 62 -3.38 6.38 7.32
CA LEU A 62 -3.62 6.71 8.73
C LEU A 62 -3.74 8.21 8.96
N ILE A 63 -2.82 9.01 8.39
CA ILE A 63 -2.88 10.47 8.44
C ILE A 63 -4.20 10.95 7.84
N TYR A 64 -4.59 10.43 6.69
CA TYR A 64 -5.87 10.74 6.05
C TYR A 64 -7.07 10.49 6.98
N LEU A 65 -7.12 9.32 7.64
CA LEU A 65 -8.19 9.02 8.61
C LEU A 65 -8.19 9.99 9.80
N LEU A 66 -7.03 10.26 10.38
CA LEU A 66 -6.88 11.16 11.53
C LEU A 66 -7.26 12.61 11.18
N THR A 67 -6.89 13.09 10.00
CA THR A 67 -7.26 14.43 9.55
C THR A 67 -8.77 14.55 9.33
N ASN A 68 -9.43 13.56 8.71
CA ASN A 68 -10.89 13.56 8.56
C ASN A 68 -11.60 13.50 9.92
N LEU A 69 -11.10 12.68 10.86
CA LEU A 69 -11.62 12.64 12.22
C LEU A 69 -11.49 13.99 12.92
N ALA A 70 -10.34 14.66 12.77
CA ALA A 70 -10.12 16.00 13.33
C ALA A 70 -11.10 17.03 12.76
N VAL A 71 -11.38 17.01 11.46
CA VAL A 71 -12.39 17.89 10.81
C VAL A 71 -13.76 17.73 11.48
N LEU A 72 -14.20 16.49 11.70
CA LEU A 72 -15.47 16.23 12.37
C LEU A 72 -15.47 16.63 13.84
N PHE A 73 -14.39 16.32 14.56
CA PHE A 73 -14.24 16.60 15.98
C PHE A 73 -14.25 18.11 16.27
N LEU A 74 -13.49 18.87 15.47
CA LEU A 74 -13.42 20.34 15.53
C LEU A 74 -14.64 21.03 14.90
N LYS A 75 -15.62 20.25 14.39
CA LYS A 75 -16.85 20.75 13.74
C LYS A 75 -16.57 21.74 12.60
N LEU A 76 -15.49 21.52 11.85
CA LEU A 76 -15.15 22.34 10.69
C LEU A 76 -16.18 22.14 9.56
N ASN A 77 -16.14 23.02 8.57
CA ASN A 77 -17.00 22.91 7.39
C ASN A 77 -16.77 21.54 6.69
N PRO A 78 -17.82 20.73 6.45
CA PRO A 78 -17.70 19.43 5.79
C PRO A 78 -17.05 19.46 4.40
N LEU A 79 -17.02 20.62 3.72
CA LEU A 79 -16.28 20.79 2.47
C LEU A 79 -14.78 20.46 2.61
N TRP A 80 -14.21 20.63 3.81
CA TRP A 80 -12.84 20.23 4.08
C TRP A 80 -12.59 18.73 3.89
N LEU A 81 -13.59 17.87 4.14
CA LEU A 81 -13.46 16.43 3.87
C LEU A 81 -13.21 16.16 2.38
N ALA A 82 -13.88 16.91 1.49
CA ALA A 82 -13.70 16.79 0.05
C ALA A 82 -12.34 17.31 -0.41
N VAL A 83 -11.88 18.45 0.15
CA VAL A 83 -10.55 19.00 -0.14
C VAL A 83 -9.44 18.04 0.31
N ILE A 84 -9.54 17.50 1.52
CA ILE A 84 -8.58 16.52 2.05
C ILE A 84 -8.59 15.24 1.20
N ALA A 85 -9.77 14.74 0.83
CA ALA A 85 -9.89 13.59 -0.06
C ALA A 85 -9.22 13.86 -1.40
N LEU A 86 -9.47 15.01 -2.04
CA LEU A 86 -8.85 15.37 -3.32
C LEU A 86 -7.32 15.37 -3.23
N ILE A 87 -6.76 16.06 -2.23
CA ILE A 87 -5.30 16.12 -2.02
C ILE A 87 -4.73 14.71 -1.78
N TYR A 88 -5.41 13.92 -0.96
CA TYR A 88 -5.00 12.56 -0.65
C TYR A 88 -5.06 11.63 -1.87
N PHE A 89 -6.10 11.71 -2.70
CA PHE A 89 -6.21 10.91 -3.92
C PHE A 89 -5.18 11.29 -4.98
N LEU A 90 -4.84 12.58 -5.10
CA LEU A 90 -3.72 13.03 -5.92
C LEU A 90 -2.39 12.46 -5.39
N TYR A 91 -2.19 12.49 -4.07
CA TYR A 91 -1.01 11.90 -3.46
C TYR A 91 -0.93 10.38 -3.64
N LEU A 92 -2.04 9.66 -3.49
CA LEU A 92 -2.11 8.22 -3.78
C LEU A 92 -1.77 7.92 -5.23
N ARG A 93 -2.33 8.69 -6.18
CA ARG A 93 -2.01 8.56 -7.61
C ARG A 93 -0.53 8.77 -7.85
N TYR A 94 0.04 9.84 -7.30
CA TYR A 94 1.47 10.10 -7.36
C TYR A 94 2.29 8.92 -6.85
N LEU A 95 2.00 8.43 -5.64
CA LEU A 95 2.79 7.39 -4.99
C LEU A 95 2.70 6.04 -5.73
N LEU A 96 1.50 5.63 -6.14
CA LEU A 96 1.28 4.33 -6.79
C LEU A 96 1.79 4.32 -8.23
N THR A 97 1.63 5.42 -8.98
CA THR A 97 2.10 5.47 -10.37
C THR A 97 3.62 5.63 -10.44
N ARG A 98 4.20 6.54 -9.63
CA ARG A 98 5.65 6.80 -9.66
C ARG A 98 6.46 5.58 -9.23
N ASN A 99 5.93 4.77 -8.32
CA ASN A 99 6.67 3.64 -7.74
C ASN A 99 6.13 2.27 -8.20
N ARG A 100 5.43 2.23 -9.33
CA ARG A 100 4.74 1.03 -9.83
C ARG A 100 5.67 -0.19 -9.92
N GLU A 101 6.89 0.01 -10.41
CA GLU A 101 7.87 -1.06 -10.67
C GLU A 101 8.51 -1.61 -9.39
N PHE A 102 8.35 -0.92 -8.25
CA PHE A 102 8.91 -1.34 -6.96
C PHE A 102 7.90 -2.10 -6.10
N PHE A 103 6.69 -2.33 -6.63
CA PHE A 103 5.70 -3.22 -6.01
C PHE A 103 5.77 -4.60 -6.65
N ILE A 104 5.69 -5.65 -5.84
CA ILE A 104 5.66 -7.04 -6.32
C ILE A 104 4.45 -7.30 -7.23
N GLU A 105 3.32 -6.66 -6.94
CA GLU A 105 2.13 -6.62 -7.81
C GLU A 105 1.43 -5.27 -7.59
N PRO A 106 1.54 -4.28 -8.49
CA PRO A 106 1.03 -2.93 -8.22
C PRO A 106 -0.52 -2.85 -8.20
N GLU A 107 -1.19 -3.73 -8.94
CA GLU A 107 -2.66 -3.69 -9.11
C GLU A 107 -3.44 -3.94 -7.81
N PRO A 108 -3.15 -4.99 -7.01
CA PRO A 108 -3.76 -5.18 -5.69
C PRO A 108 -3.61 -3.97 -4.76
N TYR A 109 -2.41 -3.37 -4.68
CA TYR A 109 -2.16 -2.19 -3.84
C TYR A 109 -2.99 -1.00 -4.33
N ARG A 110 -3.00 -0.76 -5.65
CA ARG A 110 -3.77 0.32 -6.26
C ARG A 110 -5.26 0.16 -5.95
N PHE A 111 -5.82 -1.02 -6.23
CA PHE A 111 -7.22 -1.29 -5.97
C PHE A 111 -7.55 -1.14 -4.48
N PHE A 112 -6.75 -1.76 -3.60
CA PHE A 112 -7.00 -1.74 -2.17
C PHE A 112 -7.06 -0.31 -1.62
N TYR A 113 -6.01 0.48 -1.87
CA TYR A 113 -5.90 1.83 -1.30
C TYR A 113 -6.90 2.82 -1.92
N TYR A 114 -7.24 2.72 -3.21
CA TYR A 114 -8.29 3.57 -3.77
C TYR A 114 -9.67 3.28 -3.16
N PHE A 115 -10.06 2.00 -3.10
CA PHE A 115 -11.40 1.63 -2.64
C PHE A 115 -11.58 1.80 -1.14
N ILE A 116 -10.61 1.39 -0.31
CA ILE A 116 -10.73 1.56 1.15
C ILE A 116 -10.77 3.05 1.53
N SER A 117 -10.05 3.90 0.79
CA SER A 117 -10.06 5.34 0.98
C SER A 117 -11.35 5.98 0.52
N LEU A 118 -11.93 5.50 -0.58
CA LEU A 118 -13.25 5.95 -1.05
C LEU A 118 -14.36 5.58 -0.06
N ILE A 119 -14.32 4.36 0.48
CA ILE A 119 -15.26 3.92 1.54
C ILE A 119 -15.08 4.80 2.78
N SER A 120 -13.83 5.04 3.18
CA SER A 120 -13.54 5.92 4.33
C SER A 120 -14.05 7.34 4.11
N PHE A 121 -13.83 7.92 2.92
CA PHE A 121 -14.38 9.22 2.54
C PHE A 121 -15.91 9.24 2.67
N GLY A 122 -16.59 8.24 2.09
CA GLY A 122 -18.03 8.07 2.19
C GLY A 122 -18.52 7.90 3.63
N ALA A 123 -17.73 7.22 4.47
CA ALA A 123 -18.01 7.03 5.89
C ALA A 123 -17.94 8.36 6.69
N PHE A 124 -16.96 9.21 6.39
CA PHE A 124 -16.85 10.52 7.05
C PHE A 124 -17.91 11.52 6.55
N LEU A 125 -18.12 11.56 5.23
CA LEU A 125 -19.09 12.45 4.61
C LEU A 125 -20.53 12.06 4.99
N GLY A 126 -20.85 10.77 4.92
CA GLY A 126 -22.17 10.26 5.30
C GLY A 126 -22.47 10.52 6.78
N TYR A 127 -21.50 10.32 7.69
CA TYR A 127 -21.68 10.68 9.09
C TYR A 127 -21.98 12.17 9.28
N SER A 128 -21.29 13.04 8.54
CA SER A 128 -21.54 14.50 8.55
C SER A 128 -22.97 14.84 8.14
N PHE A 129 -23.54 14.10 7.19
CA PHE A 129 -24.94 14.24 6.77
C PHE A 129 -25.92 13.67 7.79
N ILE A 130 -25.69 12.43 8.28
CA ILE A 130 -26.53 11.77 9.29
C ILE A 130 -26.67 12.65 10.52
N ARG A 131 -25.59 13.30 10.97
CA ARG A 131 -25.61 14.21 12.12
C ARG A 131 -26.61 15.36 11.99
N ARG A 132 -26.94 15.79 10.77
CA ARG A 132 -27.88 16.89 10.51
C ARG A 132 -29.34 16.43 10.48
N ILE A 133 -29.58 15.17 10.10
CA ILE A 133 -30.93 14.64 9.87
C ILE A 133 -31.41 13.67 10.96
N ALA A 134 -30.47 13.12 11.74
CA ALA A 134 -30.78 12.10 12.74
C ALA A 134 -31.66 12.68 13.85
N THR A 135 -32.89 12.17 13.95
CA THR A 135 -33.85 12.51 15.01
C THR A 135 -33.76 11.55 16.20
N SER A 136 -33.08 10.41 16.03
CA SER A 136 -32.87 9.41 17.07
C SER A 136 -31.53 8.69 16.91
N ILE A 137 -31.10 7.98 17.96
CA ILE A 137 -29.84 7.24 17.93
C ILE A 137 -29.81 6.09 16.91
N TYR A 138 -30.98 5.56 16.53
CA TYR A 138 -31.10 4.45 15.58
C TYR A 138 -30.57 4.78 14.18
N TYR A 139 -30.58 6.05 13.78
CA TYR A 139 -29.96 6.48 12.52
C TYR A 139 -28.44 6.23 12.52
N TYR A 140 -27.78 6.47 13.65
CA TYR A 140 -26.34 6.22 13.77
C TYR A 140 -26.03 4.73 13.77
N TYR A 141 -26.86 3.90 14.42
CA TYR A 141 -26.69 2.45 14.38
C TYR A 141 -26.90 1.88 12.96
N GLY A 142 -27.98 2.30 12.29
CA GLY A 142 -28.22 1.91 10.90
C GLY A 142 -27.08 2.35 9.98
N TYR A 143 -26.54 3.56 10.19
CA TYR A 143 -25.40 4.05 9.44
C TYR A 143 -24.12 3.22 9.68
N LEU A 144 -23.82 2.87 10.93
CA LEU A 144 -22.68 2.02 11.27
C LEU A 144 -22.81 0.64 10.63
N VAL A 145 -24.01 0.05 10.62
CA VAL A 145 -24.29 -1.22 9.93
C VAL A 145 -24.04 -1.10 8.43
N LEU A 146 -24.47 0.00 7.79
CA LEU A 146 -24.23 0.24 6.37
C LEU A 146 -22.73 0.34 6.05
N VAL A 147 -21.98 1.13 6.82
CA VAL A 147 -20.52 1.25 6.66
C VAL A 147 -19.84 -0.10 6.84
N PHE A 148 -20.25 -0.87 7.86
CA PHE A 148 -19.74 -2.22 8.09
C PHE A 148 -19.99 -3.14 6.89
N ILE A 149 -21.21 -3.15 6.34
CA ILE A 149 -21.54 -3.93 5.14
C ILE A 149 -20.66 -3.52 3.96
N ALA A 150 -20.45 -2.22 3.74
CA ALA A 150 -19.60 -1.72 2.65
C ALA A 150 -18.15 -2.21 2.79
N VAL A 151 -17.58 -2.15 4.00
CA VAL A 151 -16.23 -2.66 4.28
C VAL A 151 -16.15 -4.18 4.09
N MET A 152 -17.15 -4.92 4.56
CA MET A 152 -17.18 -6.38 4.41
C MET A 152 -17.34 -6.81 2.95
N ALA A 153 -18.18 -6.12 2.18
CA ALA A 153 -18.35 -6.35 0.75
C ALA A 153 -17.06 -6.06 -0.01
N PHE A 154 -16.38 -4.95 0.31
CA PHE A 154 -15.06 -4.65 -0.26
C PHE A 154 -14.04 -5.73 0.07
N ARG A 155 -13.93 -6.14 1.34
CA ARG A 155 -13.01 -7.20 1.77
C ARG A 155 -13.27 -8.51 1.01
N TRP A 156 -14.54 -8.89 0.88
CA TRP A 156 -14.94 -10.08 0.15
C TRP A 156 -14.54 -9.97 -1.33
N TYR A 157 -14.91 -8.87 -2.00
CA TYR A 157 -14.58 -8.65 -3.40
C TYR A 157 -13.07 -8.63 -3.66
N PHE A 158 -12.30 -7.95 -2.79
CA PHE A 158 -10.85 -7.93 -2.87
C PHE A 158 -10.26 -9.33 -2.80
N LYS A 159 -10.68 -10.13 -1.81
CA LYS A 159 -10.22 -11.52 -1.66
C LYS A 159 -10.63 -12.39 -2.86
N THR A 160 -11.80 -12.20 -3.43
CA THR A 160 -12.24 -12.97 -4.61
C THR A 160 -11.46 -12.60 -5.87
N LYS A 161 -11.10 -11.32 -6.04
CA LYS A 161 -10.45 -10.85 -7.27
C LYS A 161 -8.93 -10.97 -7.25
N TYR A 162 -8.31 -10.71 -6.10
CA TYR A 162 -6.85 -10.64 -5.95
C TYR A 162 -6.31 -11.66 -4.95
N GLY A 163 -7.16 -12.38 -4.22
CA GLY A 163 -6.71 -13.33 -3.20
C GLY A 163 -6.05 -14.56 -3.81
N ARG A 164 -4.92 -14.97 -3.24
CA ARG A 164 -4.24 -16.24 -3.55
C ARG A 164 -3.77 -16.94 -2.27
N ASP A 165 -3.55 -18.24 -2.36
CA ASP A 165 -3.14 -19.14 -1.27
C ASP A 165 -1.66 -19.54 -1.36
N TRP A 166 -0.87 -18.78 -2.11
CA TRP A 166 0.57 -18.94 -2.25
C TRP A 166 1.26 -17.59 -2.26
N THR A 167 2.58 -17.54 -1.99
CA THR A 167 3.44 -16.35 -2.08
C THR A 167 4.86 -16.71 -2.48
N TYR A 168 5.69 -15.71 -2.78
CA TYR A 168 7.11 -15.90 -3.10
C TYR A 168 8.00 -15.47 -1.95
N GLY A 169 9.15 -16.13 -1.81
CA GLY A 169 10.17 -15.74 -0.86
C GLY A 169 11.57 -16.11 -1.33
N VAL A 170 12.58 -15.55 -0.67
CA VAL A 170 14.00 -15.79 -0.94
C VAL A 170 14.61 -16.59 0.20
N VAL A 171 15.31 -17.67 -0.14
CA VAL A 171 16.00 -18.51 0.85
C VAL A 171 17.16 -17.73 1.46
N GLU A 172 17.12 -17.49 2.77
CA GLU A 172 18.20 -16.82 3.51
C GLU A 172 19.17 -17.81 4.17
N GLU A 173 18.66 -18.90 4.73
CA GLU A 173 19.44 -19.79 5.60
C GLU A 173 18.89 -21.22 5.57
N ILE A 174 19.76 -22.22 5.42
CA ILE A 174 19.40 -23.65 5.45
C ILE A 174 20.04 -24.29 6.69
N ARG A 175 19.25 -25.01 7.49
CA ARG A 175 19.70 -25.72 8.71
C ARG A 175 19.14 -27.14 8.73
N GLY A 176 19.87 -28.08 8.13
CA GLY A 176 19.40 -29.47 8.01
C GLY A 176 18.08 -29.51 7.23
N ASP A 177 17.02 -30.03 7.86
CA ASP A 177 15.72 -30.24 7.23
C ASP A 177 14.79 -29.01 7.26
N ILE A 178 15.25 -27.88 7.82
CA ILE A 178 14.48 -26.62 7.84
C ILE A 178 15.21 -25.50 7.12
N VAL A 179 14.44 -24.65 6.48
CA VAL A 179 14.93 -23.49 5.75
C VAL A 179 14.20 -22.22 6.19
N LYS A 180 14.98 -21.15 6.30
CA LYS A 180 14.51 -19.80 6.59
C LYS A 180 14.32 -19.05 5.29
N VAL A 181 13.09 -18.66 5.02
CA VAL A 181 12.71 -17.92 3.83
C VAL A 181 12.25 -16.53 4.23
N PHE A 182 12.80 -15.51 3.57
CA PHE A 182 12.32 -14.15 3.68
C PHE A 182 11.18 -13.93 2.68
N VAL A 183 10.03 -13.49 3.17
CA VAL A 183 8.84 -13.23 2.38
C VAL A 183 8.51 -11.75 2.54
N HIS A 184 8.30 -11.08 1.41
CA HIS A 184 7.88 -9.69 1.38
C HIS A 184 6.42 -9.52 1.81
N ASP A 185 6.00 -8.27 2.01
CA ASP A 185 4.58 -7.94 2.18
C ASP A 185 3.81 -8.34 0.92
N ASP A 186 2.78 -9.17 1.06
CA ASP A 186 1.98 -9.66 -0.05
C ASP A 186 0.49 -9.52 0.31
N ILE A 187 -0.12 -8.44 -0.19
CA ILE A 187 -1.51 -8.12 0.10
C ILE A 187 -2.48 -9.12 -0.55
N SER A 188 -2.10 -9.73 -1.67
CA SER A 188 -2.86 -10.75 -2.40
C SER A 188 -2.91 -12.06 -1.60
N ALA A 189 -1.77 -12.46 -1.02
CA ALA A 189 -1.68 -13.62 -0.13
C ALA A 189 -2.07 -13.32 1.33
N ASN A 190 -2.27 -12.05 1.69
CA ASN A 190 -2.46 -11.58 3.07
C ASN A 190 -1.32 -12.02 4.01
N VAL A 191 -0.09 -12.07 3.49
CA VAL A 191 1.12 -12.44 4.23
C VAL A 191 1.87 -11.19 4.63
N LYS A 192 2.28 -11.14 5.90
CA LYS A 192 3.09 -10.04 6.44
C LYS A 192 4.56 -10.23 6.09
N PRO A 193 5.31 -9.14 5.87
CA PRO A 193 6.74 -9.23 5.62
C PRO A 193 7.46 -9.85 6.82
N GLY A 194 8.35 -10.80 6.56
CA GLY A 194 9.04 -11.50 7.63
C GLY A 194 9.86 -12.70 7.18
N ARG A 195 10.47 -13.34 8.18
CA ARG A 195 11.27 -14.55 8.00
C ARG A 195 10.51 -15.73 8.58
N TYR A 196 10.32 -16.75 7.76
CA TYR A 196 9.52 -17.92 8.09
C TYR A 196 10.38 -19.17 7.98
N TRP A 197 10.26 -20.05 8.97
CA TRP A 197 10.89 -21.38 8.91
C TRP A 197 9.89 -22.35 8.30
N VAL A 198 10.32 -23.04 7.25
CA VAL A 198 9.55 -24.06 6.53
C VAL A 198 10.43 -25.29 6.29
N ASP A 199 9.81 -26.41 5.96
CA ASP A 199 10.54 -27.65 5.64
C ASP A 199 11.38 -27.45 4.36
N ALA A 200 12.61 -27.94 4.39
CA ALA A 200 13.49 -27.94 3.23
C ALA A 200 13.00 -28.93 2.16
N VAL A 201 13.29 -28.61 0.90
CA VAL A 201 13.04 -29.49 -0.25
C VAL A 201 14.39 -29.82 -0.92
N ASP A 202 14.42 -30.88 -1.71
CA ASP A 202 15.61 -31.26 -2.47
C ASP A 202 16.04 -30.13 -3.42
N ASP A 203 17.35 -30.03 -3.70
CA ASP A 203 17.95 -29.02 -4.57
C ASP A 203 17.71 -27.55 -4.13
N LEU A 204 17.68 -27.28 -2.83
CA LEU A 204 17.54 -25.93 -2.29
C LEU A 204 18.90 -25.28 -2.00
N GLU A 205 19.09 -24.03 -2.46
CA GLU A 205 20.29 -23.24 -2.19
C GLU A 205 19.91 -21.86 -1.66
N VAL A 206 20.82 -21.26 -0.88
CA VAL A 206 20.69 -19.89 -0.38
C VAL A 206 20.64 -18.91 -1.56
N GLY A 207 19.70 -17.98 -1.52
CA GLY A 207 19.45 -17.00 -2.58
C GLY A 207 18.44 -17.43 -3.64
N ARG A 208 17.97 -18.69 -3.65
CA ARG A 208 16.90 -19.12 -4.57
C ARG A 208 15.56 -18.48 -4.21
N VAL A 209 14.76 -18.22 -5.24
CA VAL A 209 13.37 -17.79 -5.09
C VAL A 209 12.50 -19.04 -5.02
N VAL A 210 11.61 -19.09 -4.03
CA VAL A 210 10.70 -20.21 -3.81
C VAL A 210 9.26 -19.74 -3.76
N LYS A 211 8.35 -20.59 -4.25
CA LYS A 211 6.91 -20.43 -4.08
C LYS A 211 6.48 -21.22 -2.85
N LEU A 212 5.72 -20.56 -1.99
CA LEU A 212 5.29 -21.07 -0.69
C LEU A 212 3.76 -21.16 -0.67
N ILE A 213 3.21 -22.28 -0.20
CA ILE A 213 1.80 -22.36 0.20
C ILE A 213 1.60 -21.54 1.46
N VAL A 214 0.50 -20.81 1.48
CA VAL A 214 0.10 -19.93 2.57
C VAL A 214 -1.19 -20.45 3.19
N GLU A 215 -1.19 -20.59 4.50
CA GLU A 215 -2.38 -20.97 5.26
C GLU A 215 -3.06 -19.71 5.84
N ASP A 216 -4.32 -19.49 5.47
CA ASP A 216 -5.11 -18.36 5.97
C ASP A 216 -5.52 -18.59 7.44
N ARG A 217 -4.88 -17.86 8.35
CA ARG A 217 -5.30 -17.82 9.75
C ARG A 217 -6.36 -16.74 9.92
N ARG A 218 -7.60 -17.17 10.21
CA ARG A 218 -8.72 -16.27 10.52
C ARG A 218 -8.27 -15.18 11.50
N LEU A 219 -8.33 -13.92 11.06
CA LEU A 219 -8.01 -12.70 11.83
C LEU A 219 -6.52 -12.47 12.19
N ARG A 220 -5.59 -13.39 11.89
CA ARG A 220 -4.17 -13.27 12.29
C ARG A 220 -3.19 -13.01 11.14
N GLY A 221 -3.68 -12.95 9.91
CA GLY A 221 -2.85 -12.87 8.72
C GLY A 221 -2.39 -14.27 8.31
N ALA A 222 -2.15 -14.45 7.03
CA ALA A 222 -1.81 -15.74 6.48
C ALA A 222 -0.31 -16.04 6.72
N VAL A 223 0.03 -17.32 6.85
CA VAL A 223 1.39 -17.74 7.21
C VAL A 223 1.91 -18.73 6.16
N PRO A 224 3.11 -18.50 5.59
CA PRO A 224 3.77 -19.48 4.74
C PRO A 224 4.06 -20.77 5.50
N THR A 225 3.77 -21.91 4.89
CA THR A 225 3.88 -23.23 5.56
C THR A 225 4.81 -24.20 4.85
N LYS A 226 4.77 -24.26 3.52
CA LYS A 226 5.52 -25.27 2.73
C LYS A 226 5.99 -24.70 1.41
N ILE A 227 7.18 -25.13 0.97
CA ILE A 227 7.68 -24.85 -0.39
C ILE A 227 6.98 -25.80 -1.38
N ILE A 228 6.54 -25.26 -2.51
CA ILE A 228 5.93 -26.03 -3.60
C ILE A 228 6.74 -25.99 -4.89
N GLU A 229 7.45 -24.90 -5.15
CA GLU A 229 8.26 -24.73 -6.36
C GLU A 229 9.54 -23.95 -6.04
N VAL A 230 10.63 -24.28 -6.73
CA VAL A 230 11.95 -23.63 -6.58
C VAL A 230 12.34 -23.07 -7.95
N TYR A 231 12.67 -21.78 -8.01
CA TYR A 231 13.11 -21.11 -9.24
C TYR A 231 14.62 -20.83 -9.18
N LEU A 232 15.28 -21.00 -10.33
CA LEU A 232 16.69 -20.66 -10.50
C LEU A 232 16.89 -19.16 -10.42
N SER A 233 17.83 -18.74 -9.57
CA SER A 233 18.28 -17.35 -9.47
C SER A 233 19.12 -16.98 -10.70
N SER A 234 18.47 -16.70 -11.83
CA SER A 234 19.12 -16.03 -12.96
C SER A 234 18.34 -14.77 -13.35
N GLN A 235 18.89 -13.64 -12.94
CA GLN A 235 18.59 -12.26 -13.34
C GLN A 235 17.43 -11.55 -12.62
N THR A 236 17.83 -10.44 -12.01
CA THR A 236 17.13 -9.22 -11.61
C THR A 236 15.70 -9.03 -12.14
N SER A 237 14.82 -8.53 -11.26
CA SER A 237 13.41 -8.16 -11.45
C SER A 237 12.43 -9.24 -11.04
N THR A 238 11.81 -9.02 -9.88
CA THR A 238 10.66 -9.74 -9.34
C THR A 238 9.46 -9.69 -10.30
N GLU A 239 9.31 -10.70 -11.15
CA GLU A 239 8.05 -11.27 -11.71
C GLU A 239 8.43 -12.26 -12.84
N PRO A 240 7.88 -13.50 -12.88
CA PRO A 240 7.89 -14.28 -14.10
C PRO A 240 6.83 -13.72 -15.04
N LYS A 241 7.24 -13.27 -16.23
CA LYS A 241 6.31 -12.90 -17.31
C LYS A 241 5.56 -14.16 -17.75
N GLU A 242 4.24 -14.15 -17.62
CA GLU A 242 3.37 -15.18 -18.18
C GLU A 242 3.65 -15.35 -19.68
N GLU A 243 4.13 -16.53 -20.07
CA GLU A 243 4.07 -16.97 -21.46
C GLU A 243 2.63 -17.33 -21.80
N SER A 244 2.16 -16.68 -22.85
CA SER A 244 0.87 -16.86 -23.50
C SER A 244 0.66 -18.28 -24.04
N GLU A 245 -0.50 -18.87 -23.74
CA GLU A 245 -1.24 -19.77 -24.63
C GLU A 245 -2.53 -19.10 -25.11
#